data_AF-X0VFC2-F1
#
_entry.id   AF-X0VFC2-F1
#
_cell.length_a   1.000
_cell.length_b   1.000
_cell.length_c   1.000
_cell.angle_alpha   90.00
_cell.angle_beta   90.00
_cell.angle_gamma   90.00
#
_symmetry.space_group_name_H-M   'P 1'
#
loop_
_entity.id
_entity.type
_entity.pdbx_description
1 polymer ?
#
loop_
_entity_poly.entity_id
_entity_poly.type
_entity_poly.pdbx_seq_one_letter_code
_entity_poly.pdbx_strand_id
1 'polypeptide(L)'
;DPSPYQHRRHFDEDKLRELAASIQSEGLIEPIIVRPKSDRYELIAGERRFRAVRDFSEMETIQAQIVIAGDLQARRISAAENLQREDLSAIETIEAIVEIVDADLIEDKEYASMGKNPADRVKTLLGKLDLVRRSQERGSSVSKQSKSLSHKFMGQLEKIFKNLPKPLEWRSFLNNDLPLLMDICKEVQDISIQHNLNRSQTRALAKLNAVSEKGE
;
A
#
# COMPACT_ATOMS: atom_id res chain seq x y z
N ASP A 1 -16.02 -11.53 6.15
CA ASP A 1 -15.71 -10.93 4.85
C ASP A 1 -14.22 -10.71 4.70
N PRO A 2 -13.64 -10.92 3.51
CA PRO A 2 -12.21 -10.65 3.26
C PRO A 2 -11.90 -9.16 3.44
N SER A 3 -10.63 -8.82 3.62
CA SER A 3 -10.21 -7.42 3.76
C SER A 3 -10.44 -6.68 2.43
N PRO A 4 -11.13 -5.53 2.40
CA PRO A 4 -11.24 -4.71 1.20
C PRO A 4 -9.90 -4.03 0.84
N TYR A 5 -8.90 -4.10 1.72
CA TYR A 5 -7.60 -3.42 1.58
C TYR A 5 -6.46 -4.41 1.26
N GLN A 6 -6.78 -5.63 0.82
CA GLN A 6 -5.78 -6.62 0.46
C GLN A 6 -5.22 -6.36 -0.96
N HIS A 7 -3.92 -6.12 -1.04
CA HIS A 7 -3.22 -5.84 -2.30
C HIS A 7 -2.66 -7.10 -2.97
N ARG A 8 -2.43 -8.19 -2.20
CA ARG A 8 -1.93 -9.45 -2.79
C ARG A 8 -3.02 -10.11 -3.65
N ARG A 9 -2.77 -10.14 -4.96
CA ARG A 9 -3.66 -10.75 -5.96
C ARG A 9 -3.31 -12.21 -6.27
N HIS A 10 -2.04 -12.60 -6.09
CA HIS A 10 -1.57 -13.95 -6.35
C HIS A 10 -1.20 -14.67 -5.06
N PHE A 11 -1.81 -15.84 -4.85
CA PHE A 11 -1.43 -16.78 -3.81
C PHE A 11 -1.03 -18.10 -4.47
N ASP A 12 0.06 -18.65 -3.98
CA ASP A 12 0.53 -19.98 -4.34
C ASP A 12 -0.36 -21.01 -3.63
N GLU A 13 -1.17 -21.74 -4.41
CA GLU A 13 -2.15 -22.70 -3.88
C GLU A 13 -1.48 -23.84 -3.11
N ASP A 14 -0.33 -24.32 -3.58
CA ASP A 14 0.40 -25.42 -2.91
C ASP A 14 0.85 -24.97 -1.51
N LYS A 15 1.38 -23.74 -1.40
CA LYS A 15 1.73 -23.15 -0.10
C LYS A 15 0.52 -22.89 0.79
N LEU A 16 -0.66 -22.63 0.22
CA LEU A 16 -1.89 -22.49 1.01
C LEU A 16 -2.40 -23.84 1.52
N ARG A 17 -2.29 -24.91 0.71
CA ARG A 17 -2.61 -26.28 1.13
C ARG A 17 -1.69 -26.76 2.25
N GLU A 18 -0.38 -26.53 2.12
CA GLU A 18 0.59 -26.84 3.18
C GLU A 18 0.26 -26.10 4.48
N LEU A 19 -0.05 -24.80 4.38
CA LEU A 19 -0.46 -23.99 5.54
C LEU A 19 -1.77 -24.51 6.16
N ALA A 20 -2.75 -24.92 5.34
CA ALA A 20 -4.02 -25.46 5.82
C ALA A 20 -3.80 -26.77 6.58
N ALA A 21 -2.99 -27.69 6.03
CA ALA A 21 -2.64 -28.94 6.67
C ALA A 21 -1.94 -28.72 8.03
N SER A 22 -0.98 -27.78 8.09
CA SER A 22 -0.31 -27.41 9.35
C SER A 22 -1.28 -26.82 10.37
N ILE A 23 -2.19 -25.93 9.95
CA ILE A 23 -3.21 -25.36 10.85
C ILE A 23 -4.17 -26.44 11.38
N GLN A 24 -4.52 -27.44 10.57
CA GLN A 24 -5.35 -28.55 11.01
C GLN A 24 -4.64 -29.44 12.04
N SER A 25 -3.35 -29.72 11.85
CA SER A 25 -2.60 -30.63 12.73
C SER A 25 -2.15 -29.96 14.03
N GLU A 26 -1.71 -28.70 13.96
CA GLU A 26 -1.05 -28.00 15.07
C GLU A 26 -1.92 -26.89 15.67
N GLY A 27 -3.03 -26.54 15.01
CA GLY A 27 -3.85 -25.39 15.35
C GLY A 27 -3.28 -24.08 14.80
N LEU A 28 -4.06 -23.01 14.95
CA LEU A 28 -3.64 -21.69 14.53
C LEU A 28 -2.81 -21.02 15.62
N ILE A 29 -1.49 -20.90 15.42
CA ILE A 29 -0.57 -20.27 16.41
C ILE A 29 -0.86 -18.77 16.55
N GLU A 30 -1.00 -18.06 15.42
CA GLU A 30 -1.34 -16.64 15.41
C GLU A 30 -2.79 -16.43 14.95
N PRO A 31 -3.66 -15.84 15.78
CA PRO A 31 -5.06 -15.62 15.42
C PRO A 31 -5.18 -14.61 14.27
N ILE A 32 -6.21 -14.76 13.43
CA ILE A 32 -6.54 -13.74 12.43
C ILE A 32 -7.08 -12.48 13.13
N ILE A 33 -6.92 -11.31 12.54
CA ILE A 33 -7.44 -10.06 13.11
C ILE A 33 -8.70 -9.68 12.35
N VAL A 34 -9.80 -9.48 13.08
CA VAL A 34 -11.08 -9.09 12.51
C VAL A 34 -11.68 -7.90 13.26
N ARG A 35 -12.60 -7.19 12.62
CA ARG A 35 -13.47 -6.21 13.28
C ARG A 35 -14.94 -6.53 13.09
N PRO A 36 -15.82 -6.13 14.04
CA PRO A 36 -17.25 -6.15 13.80
C PRO A 36 -17.63 -5.18 12.68
N LYS A 37 -18.47 -5.62 11.75
CA LYS A 37 -19.07 -4.79 10.69
C LYS A 37 -20.49 -5.28 10.43
N SER A 38 -21.48 -4.51 10.90
CA SER A 38 -22.87 -4.95 10.95
C SER A 38 -22.99 -6.28 11.71
N ASP A 39 -23.72 -7.27 11.18
CA ASP A 39 -23.89 -8.60 11.81
C ASP A 39 -22.76 -9.58 11.45
N ARG A 40 -21.65 -9.11 10.88
CA ARG A 40 -20.53 -9.94 10.41
C ARG A 40 -19.19 -9.43 10.93
N TYR A 41 -18.14 -10.19 10.63
CA TYR A 41 -16.76 -9.80 10.87
C TYR A 41 -16.06 -9.50 9.53
N GLU A 42 -15.31 -8.41 9.48
CA GLU A 42 -14.42 -8.07 8.37
C GLU A 42 -12.96 -8.32 8.76
N LEU A 43 -12.21 -9.00 7.89
CA LEU A 43 -10.80 -9.28 8.10
C LEU A 43 -9.97 -7.99 8.01
N ILE A 44 -9.06 -7.81 8.96
CA ILE A 44 -8.05 -6.73 8.96
C ILE A 44 -6.69 -7.30 8.55
N ALA A 45 -6.30 -8.45 9.10
CA ALA A 45 -5.01 -9.09 8.86
C ALA A 45 -5.12 -10.63 8.96
N GLY A 46 -4.14 -11.33 8.36
CA GLY A 46 -4.10 -12.80 8.35
C GLY A 46 -4.81 -13.43 7.15
N GLU A 47 -4.89 -12.75 6.00
CA GLU A 47 -5.58 -13.23 4.79
C GLU A 47 -5.09 -14.60 4.33
N ARG A 48 -3.78 -14.89 4.39
CA ARG A 48 -3.24 -16.22 4.03
C ARG A 48 -3.80 -17.32 4.91
N ARG A 49 -3.87 -17.10 6.23
CA ARG A 49 -4.40 -18.06 7.21
C ARG A 49 -5.90 -18.24 7.01
N PHE A 50 -6.64 -17.14 6.83
CA PHE A 50 -8.07 -17.18 6.54
C PHE A 50 -8.37 -17.96 5.25
N ARG A 51 -7.62 -17.70 4.16
CA ARG A 51 -7.77 -18.43 2.88
C ARG A 51 -7.39 -19.89 2.98
N ALA A 52 -6.26 -20.21 3.60
CA ALA A 52 -5.84 -21.59 3.80
C ALA A 52 -6.94 -22.40 4.48
N VAL A 53 -7.52 -21.87 5.56
CA VAL A 53 -8.61 -22.53 6.27
C VAL A 53 -9.92 -22.54 5.45
N ARG A 54 -10.30 -21.43 4.83
CA ARG A 54 -11.55 -21.34 4.04
C ARG A 54 -11.57 -22.25 2.82
N ASP A 55 -10.46 -22.33 2.09
CA ASP A 55 -10.40 -22.96 0.77
C ASP A 55 -9.90 -24.41 0.81
N PHE A 56 -9.08 -24.77 1.82
CA PHE A 56 -8.35 -26.05 1.84
C PHE A 56 -8.46 -26.81 3.16
N SER A 57 -9.36 -26.40 4.07
CA SER A 57 -9.58 -27.08 5.34
C SER A 57 -11.06 -27.40 5.57
N GLU A 58 -11.33 -28.44 6.38
CA GLU A 58 -12.68 -28.80 6.84
C GLU A 58 -13.08 -28.05 8.13
N MET A 59 -12.25 -27.14 8.63
CA MET A 59 -12.53 -26.41 9.87
C MET A 59 -13.68 -25.41 9.70
N GLU A 60 -14.71 -25.54 10.53
CA GLU A 60 -15.84 -24.61 10.56
C GLU A 60 -15.52 -23.27 11.28
N THR A 61 -14.54 -23.29 12.18
CA THR A 61 -14.14 -22.12 12.99
C THR A 61 -12.63 -21.98 13.05
N ILE A 62 -12.17 -20.74 13.24
CA ILE A 62 -10.75 -20.39 13.34
C ILE A 62 -10.56 -19.33 14.43
N GLN A 63 -9.42 -19.36 15.14
CA GLN A 63 -9.13 -18.38 16.18
C GLN A 63 -8.98 -16.98 15.59
N ALA A 64 -9.69 -16.01 16.19
CA ALA A 64 -9.68 -14.63 15.75
C ALA A 64 -9.56 -13.68 16.94
N GLN A 65 -8.74 -12.64 16.78
CA GLN A 65 -8.70 -11.48 17.65
C GLN A 65 -9.65 -10.42 17.11
N ILE A 66 -10.62 -10.01 17.93
CA ILE A 66 -11.60 -8.97 17.57
C ILE A 66 -11.05 -7.61 18.00
N VAL A 67 -10.95 -6.68 17.06
CA VAL A 67 -10.54 -5.29 17.30
C VAL A 67 -11.70 -4.35 17.01
N ILE A 68 -11.97 -3.41 17.93
CA ILE A 68 -12.97 -2.36 17.73
C ILE A 68 -12.31 -1.23 16.94
N ALA A 69 -12.49 -1.23 15.62
CA ALA A 69 -11.91 -0.25 14.71
C ALA A 69 -12.95 0.26 13.69
N GLY A 70 -13.07 1.58 13.59
CA GLY A 70 -13.80 2.21 12.49
C GLY A 70 -13.08 2.00 11.15
N ASP A 71 -13.73 2.37 10.04
CA ASP A 71 -13.23 2.11 8.67
C ASP A 71 -11.81 2.61 8.44
N LEU A 72 -11.56 3.85 8.86
CA LEU A 72 -10.24 4.46 8.71
C LEU A 72 -9.17 3.77 9.55
N GLN A 73 -9.50 3.39 10.78
CA GLN A 73 -8.56 2.70 11.66
C GLN A 73 -8.24 1.30 11.13
N ALA A 74 -9.24 0.59 10.63
CA ALA A 74 -9.06 -0.72 10.00
C ALA A 74 -8.17 -0.63 8.75
N ARG A 75 -8.40 0.40 7.92
CA ARG A 75 -7.58 0.71 6.74
C ARG A 75 -6.12 0.96 7.12
N ARG A 76 -5.87 1.78 8.15
CA ARG A 76 -4.51 2.06 8.67
C ARG A 76 -3.81 0.79 9.15
N ILE A 77 -4.49 -0.04 9.95
CA ILE A 77 -3.91 -1.29 10.46
C ILE A 77 -3.58 -2.24 9.31
N SER A 78 -4.49 -2.40 8.35
CA SER A 78 -4.28 -3.28 7.19
C SER A 78 -3.14 -2.80 6.30
N ALA A 79 -3.03 -1.49 6.05
CA ALA A 79 -1.94 -0.92 5.26
C ALA A 79 -0.57 -1.10 5.94
N ALA A 80 -0.51 -0.92 7.26
CA ALA A 80 0.72 -1.10 8.04
C ALA A 80 1.18 -2.57 8.07
N GLU A 81 0.26 -3.53 8.22
CA GLU A 81 0.58 -4.97 8.17
C GLU A 81 1.02 -5.40 6.77
N ASN A 82 0.30 -4.95 5.74
CA ASN A 82 0.67 -5.23 4.35
C ASN A 82 2.10 -4.81 4.04
N LEU A 83 2.53 -3.61 4.50
CA LEU A 83 3.89 -3.10 4.26
C LEU A 83 4.98 -3.88 5.02
N GLN A 84 4.64 -4.57 6.12
CA GLN A 84 5.60 -5.34 6.92
C GLN A 84 5.94 -6.71 6.31
N ARG A 85 5.25 -7.10 5.24
CA ARG A 85 5.51 -8.37 4.56
C ARG A 85 6.89 -8.38 3.92
N GLU A 86 7.64 -9.46 4.13
CA GLU A 86 8.99 -9.63 3.59
C GLU A 86 9.00 -9.90 2.07
N ASP A 87 7.87 -10.35 1.53
CA ASP A 87 7.73 -10.87 0.17
C ASP A 87 6.97 -9.94 -0.79
N LEU A 88 7.02 -8.62 -0.54
CA LEU A 88 6.41 -7.61 -1.41
C LEU A 88 7.29 -7.28 -2.62
N SER A 89 6.66 -7.24 -3.78
CA SER A 89 7.27 -6.66 -4.97
C SER A 89 7.48 -5.16 -4.80
N ALA A 90 8.25 -4.56 -5.72
CA ALA A 90 8.41 -3.10 -5.75
C ALA A 90 7.06 -2.40 -5.90
N ILE A 91 6.17 -2.88 -6.77
CA ILE A 91 4.85 -2.28 -6.98
C ILE A 91 3.99 -2.39 -5.72
N GLU A 92 3.89 -3.58 -5.11
CA GLU A 92 3.10 -3.75 -3.88
C GLU A 92 3.63 -2.89 -2.72
N THR A 93 4.95 -2.72 -2.62
CA THR A 93 5.56 -1.82 -1.62
C THR A 93 5.11 -0.37 -1.84
N ILE A 94 5.05 0.07 -3.10
CA ILE A 94 4.64 1.44 -3.46
C ILE A 94 3.15 1.63 -3.19
N GLU A 95 2.31 0.67 -3.58
CA GLU A 95 0.87 0.67 -3.28
C GLU A 95 0.61 0.75 -1.77
N ALA A 96 1.33 -0.03 -0.96
CA ALA A 96 1.19 -0.01 0.49
C ALA A 96 1.60 1.35 1.10
N ILE A 97 2.68 1.97 0.62
CA ILE A 97 3.08 3.32 1.07
C ILE A 97 2.03 4.36 0.68
N VAL A 98 1.51 4.31 -0.56
CA VAL A 98 0.41 5.18 -1.00
C VAL A 98 -0.79 5.04 -0.08
N GLU A 99 -1.16 3.81 0.27
CA GLU A 99 -2.31 3.53 1.11
C GLU A 99 -2.13 4.05 2.54
N ILE A 100 -0.93 3.94 3.11
CA ILE A 100 -0.60 4.52 4.43
C ILE A 100 -0.73 6.04 4.41
N VAL A 101 -0.09 6.71 3.43
CA VAL A 101 -0.15 8.17 3.31
C VAL A 101 -1.60 8.64 3.13
N ASP A 102 -2.36 7.92 2.29
CA ASP A 102 -3.76 8.27 2.03
C ASP A 102 -4.63 8.08 3.26
N ALA A 103 -4.55 6.94 3.95
CA ALA A 103 -5.32 6.67 5.16
C ALA A 103 -4.98 7.66 6.30
N ASP A 104 -3.76 8.18 6.37
CA ASP A 104 -3.39 9.16 7.39
C ASP A 104 -3.89 10.57 7.08
N LEU A 105 -4.14 10.90 5.81
CA LEU A 105 -4.47 12.27 5.39
C LEU A 105 -5.92 12.44 4.87
N ILE A 106 -6.65 11.36 4.58
CA ILE A 106 -7.96 11.41 3.89
C ILE A 106 -9.06 12.17 4.62
N GLU A 107 -8.98 12.32 5.94
CA GLU A 107 -9.95 13.11 6.71
C GLU A 107 -9.82 14.61 6.45
N ASP A 108 -8.67 15.07 5.94
CA ASP A 108 -8.49 16.46 5.58
C ASP A 108 -9.17 16.78 4.23
N LYS A 109 -10.11 17.73 4.24
CA LYS A 109 -10.89 18.11 3.05
C LYS A 109 -10.03 18.62 1.89
N GLU A 110 -8.95 19.33 2.18
CA GLU A 110 -8.06 19.86 1.14
C GLU A 110 -7.31 18.71 0.47
N TYR A 111 -6.80 17.74 1.25
CA TYR A 111 -6.17 16.54 0.72
C TYR A 111 -7.15 15.63 -0.04
N ALA A 112 -8.34 15.38 0.53
CA ALA A 112 -9.37 14.54 -0.09
C ALA A 112 -9.78 15.07 -1.48
N SER A 113 -9.71 16.38 -1.71
CA SER A 113 -10.03 17.01 -2.99
C SER A 113 -8.94 16.86 -4.08
N MET A 114 -7.77 16.31 -3.75
CA MET A 114 -6.60 16.33 -4.65
C MET A 114 -6.59 15.23 -5.72
N GLY A 115 -7.55 14.32 -5.73
CA GLY A 115 -7.53 13.18 -6.67
C GLY A 115 -8.65 12.18 -6.42
N LYS A 116 -8.95 11.37 -7.44
CA LYS A 116 -10.05 10.39 -7.41
C LYS A 116 -9.69 9.13 -6.62
N ASN A 117 -8.44 8.69 -6.73
CA ASN A 117 -7.91 7.52 -6.03
C ASN A 117 -6.73 7.91 -5.13
N PRO A 118 -6.27 7.00 -4.25
CA PRO A 118 -5.14 7.24 -3.35
C PRO A 118 -3.87 7.71 -4.07
N ALA A 119 -3.47 7.03 -5.15
CA ALA A 119 -2.25 7.36 -5.89
C ALA A 119 -2.29 8.79 -6.47
N ASP A 120 -3.42 9.21 -7.03
CA ASP A 120 -3.62 10.57 -7.55
C ASP A 120 -3.48 11.64 -6.46
N ARG A 121 -4.08 11.40 -5.29
CA ARG A 121 -4.02 12.34 -4.15
C ARG A 121 -2.59 12.47 -3.64
N VAL A 122 -1.90 11.33 -3.43
CA VAL A 122 -0.51 11.32 -2.99
C VAL A 122 0.40 12.01 -4.01
N LYS A 123 0.33 11.67 -5.31
CA LYS A 123 1.12 12.33 -6.36
C LYS A 123 0.87 13.84 -6.40
N THR A 124 -0.38 14.27 -6.30
CA THR A 124 -0.76 15.69 -6.32
C THR A 124 -0.23 16.44 -5.11
N LEU A 125 -0.37 15.88 -3.90
CA LEU A 125 0.16 16.48 -2.68
C LEU A 125 1.68 16.62 -2.76
N LEU A 126 2.39 15.51 -3.01
CA LEU A 126 3.85 15.50 -3.05
C LEU A 126 4.41 16.43 -4.13
N GLY A 127 3.78 16.46 -5.31
CA GLY A 127 4.18 17.36 -6.40
C GLY A 127 4.01 18.84 -6.04
N LYS A 128 2.90 19.21 -5.39
CA LYS A 128 2.68 20.59 -4.91
C LYS A 128 3.72 20.98 -3.84
N LEU A 129 4.04 20.08 -2.92
CA LEU A 129 5.04 20.32 -1.87
C LEU A 129 6.45 20.49 -2.48
N ASP A 130 6.84 19.64 -3.42
CA ASP A 130 8.15 19.76 -4.08
C ASP A 130 8.25 21.04 -4.93
N LEU A 131 7.16 21.47 -5.57
CA LEU A 131 7.12 22.74 -6.30
C LEU A 131 7.33 23.95 -5.37
N VAL A 132 6.68 23.96 -4.21
CA VAL A 132 6.86 25.01 -3.19
C VAL A 132 8.32 25.07 -2.75
N ARG A 133 8.87 23.91 -2.37
CA ARG A 133 10.27 23.77 -1.94
C ARG A 133 11.25 24.28 -2.98
N ARG A 134 11.15 23.81 -4.23
CA ARG A 134 12.02 24.26 -5.35
C ARG A 134 11.89 25.75 -5.66
N SER A 135 10.71 26.32 -5.42
CA SER A 135 10.50 27.76 -5.63
C SER A 135 11.16 28.58 -4.52
N GLN A 136 11.08 28.12 -3.27
CA GLN A 136 11.79 28.74 -2.14
C GLN A 136 13.32 28.62 -2.29
N GLU A 137 13.84 27.47 -2.69
CA GLU A 137 15.28 27.25 -2.95
C GLU A 137 15.84 28.19 -4.02
N ARG A 138 15.03 28.55 -5.01
CA ARG A 138 15.40 29.50 -6.07
C ARG A 138 15.14 30.96 -5.70
N GLY A 139 14.73 31.26 -4.46
CA GLY A 139 14.36 32.62 -4.03
C GLY A 139 13.14 33.19 -4.74
N SER A 140 12.33 32.35 -5.38
CA SER A 140 11.12 32.78 -6.11
C SER A 140 9.96 33.05 -5.14
N SER A 141 9.08 33.98 -5.51
CA SER A 141 7.87 34.24 -4.74
C SER A 141 6.93 33.03 -4.81
N VAL A 142 6.46 32.58 -3.64
CA VAL A 142 5.48 31.49 -3.50
C VAL A 142 4.17 32.07 -2.98
N SER A 143 3.06 31.66 -3.59
CA SER A 143 1.72 32.11 -3.19
C SER A 143 1.43 31.82 -1.71
N LYS A 144 0.61 32.67 -1.08
CA LYS A 144 0.19 32.46 0.33
C LYS A 144 -0.49 31.11 0.52
N GLN A 145 -1.31 30.69 -0.43
CA GLN A 145 -2.00 29.39 -0.42
C GLN A 145 -1.00 28.23 -0.44
N SER A 146 0.00 28.27 -1.33
CA SER A 146 0.99 27.20 -1.44
C SER A 146 1.90 27.11 -0.20
N LYS A 147 2.25 28.24 0.42
CA LYS A 147 2.95 28.26 1.71
C LYS A 147 2.11 27.65 2.83
N SER A 148 0.82 27.99 2.89
CA SER A 148 -0.12 27.44 3.88
C SER A 148 -0.26 25.92 3.73
N LEU A 149 -0.38 25.43 2.51
CA LEU A 149 -0.43 24.00 2.20
C LEU A 149 0.83 23.29 2.71
N SER A 150 2.00 23.84 2.40
CA SER A 150 3.28 23.27 2.85
C SER A 150 3.39 23.22 4.36
N HIS A 151 3.04 24.31 5.05
CA HIS A 151 3.06 24.35 6.52
C HIS A 151 2.12 23.31 7.14
N LYS A 152 0.95 23.10 6.54
CA LYS A 152 -0.06 22.17 7.02
C LYS A 152 0.37 20.70 6.93
N PHE A 153 0.91 20.28 5.78
CA PHE A 153 1.15 18.85 5.52
C PHE A 153 2.57 18.38 5.77
N MET A 154 3.59 19.25 5.70
CA MET A 154 4.99 18.79 5.76
C MET A 154 5.32 18.00 7.03
N GLY A 155 4.92 18.48 8.21
CA GLY A 155 5.22 17.79 9.46
C GLY A 155 4.54 16.42 9.59
N GLN A 156 3.29 16.30 9.09
CA GLN A 156 2.59 15.00 9.05
C GLN A 156 3.28 14.06 8.07
N LEU A 157 3.62 14.55 6.89
CA LEU A 157 4.27 13.77 5.84
C LEU A 157 5.64 13.24 6.28
N GLU A 158 6.49 14.11 6.85
CA GLU A 158 7.79 13.72 7.39
C GLU A 158 7.64 12.65 8.48
N LYS A 159 6.63 12.80 9.35
CA LYS A 159 6.34 11.80 10.38
C LYS A 159 5.92 10.46 9.78
N ILE A 160 5.04 10.44 8.78
CA ILE A 160 4.59 9.21 8.11
C ILE A 160 5.80 8.48 7.52
N PHE A 161 6.58 9.17 6.69
CA PHE A 161 7.72 8.59 5.97
C PHE A 161 8.86 8.14 6.87
N LYS A 162 9.07 8.83 8.01
CA LYS A 162 10.04 8.42 9.04
C LYS A 162 9.61 7.17 9.81
N ASN A 163 8.31 6.93 9.95
CA ASN A 163 7.76 5.81 10.72
C ASN A 163 7.47 4.55 9.87
N LEU A 164 7.78 4.58 8.57
CA LEU A 164 7.70 3.38 7.73
C LEU A 164 8.68 2.30 8.22
N PRO A 165 8.40 1.00 8.04
CA PRO A 165 9.30 -0.09 8.45
C PRO A 165 10.72 0.07 7.90
N LYS A 166 10.82 0.58 6.66
CA LYS A 166 12.07 1.05 6.05
C LYS A 166 11.94 2.54 5.80
N PRO A 167 12.44 3.42 6.68
CA PRO A 167 12.30 4.87 6.53
C PRO A 167 12.87 5.36 5.19
N LEU A 168 12.20 6.32 4.58
CA LEU A 168 12.63 6.89 3.30
C LEU A 168 12.21 8.36 3.16
N GLU A 169 12.93 9.10 2.32
CA GLU A 169 12.58 10.49 2.01
C GLU A 169 11.37 10.55 1.06
N TRP A 170 10.32 11.29 1.42
CA TRP A 170 9.12 11.45 0.58
C TRP A 170 9.46 11.97 -0.82
N ARG A 171 10.52 12.78 -0.94
CA ARG A 171 10.97 13.30 -2.24
C ARG A 171 11.66 12.22 -3.07
N SER A 172 12.34 11.27 -2.43
CA SER A 172 12.86 10.10 -3.12
C SER A 172 11.69 9.26 -3.64
N PHE A 173 10.68 9.01 -2.81
CA PHE A 173 9.46 8.28 -3.20
C PHE A 173 8.76 8.92 -4.40
N LEU A 174 8.54 10.24 -4.36
CA LEU A 174 7.93 10.99 -5.45
C LEU A 174 8.67 10.79 -6.79
N ASN A 175 10.01 10.86 -6.76
CA ASN A 175 10.80 10.85 -7.99
C ASN A 175 11.17 9.45 -8.47
N ASN A 176 11.24 8.47 -7.57
CA ASN A 176 11.80 7.15 -7.85
C ASN A 176 10.78 6.03 -7.84
N ASP A 177 9.74 6.15 -7.02
CA ASP A 177 8.82 5.07 -6.71
C ASP A 177 7.47 5.30 -7.38
N LEU A 178 6.82 6.43 -7.14
CA LEU A 178 5.51 6.75 -7.74
C LEU A 178 5.45 6.60 -9.27
N PRO A 179 6.48 6.97 -10.05
CA PRO A 179 6.47 6.75 -11.50
C PRO A 179 6.30 5.28 -11.88
N LEU A 180 6.77 4.34 -11.05
CA LEU A 180 6.63 2.91 -11.34
C LEU A 180 5.19 2.42 -11.24
N LEU A 181 4.40 3.07 -10.38
CA LEU A 181 2.98 2.78 -10.21
C LEU A 181 2.10 3.54 -11.22
N MET A 182 2.50 4.75 -11.60
CA MET A 182 1.63 5.67 -12.34
C MET A 182 1.96 5.85 -13.81
N ASP A 183 3.23 5.70 -14.18
CA ASP A 183 3.71 6.08 -15.52
C ASP A 183 4.09 4.85 -16.37
N ILE A 184 4.10 3.65 -15.78
CA ILE A 184 4.39 2.37 -16.47
C ILE A 184 3.09 1.62 -16.78
N CYS A 185 3.03 0.92 -17.92
CA CYS A 185 1.90 0.09 -18.33
C CYS A 185 1.57 -1.04 -17.32
N LYS A 186 0.32 -1.50 -17.37
CA LYS A 186 -0.20 -2.45 -16.38
C LYS A 186 0.42 -3.84 -16.52
N GLU A 187 0.78 -4.26 -17.73
CA GLU A 187 1.45 -5.55 -17.94
C GLU A 187 2.76 -5.64 -17.18
N VAL A 188 3.58 -4.58 -17.22
CA VAL A 188 4.87 -4.55 -16.51
C VAL A 188 4.66 -4.53 -14.99
N GLN A 189 3.62 -3.85 -14.51
CA GLN A 189 3.26 -3.85 -13.09
C GLN A 189 2.85 -5.25 -12.63
N ASP A 190 1.99 -5.93 -13.39
CA ASP A 190 1.51 -7.27 -13.07
C ASP A 190 2.66 -8.31 -13.08
N ILE A 191 3.58 -8.24 -14.05
CA ILE A 191 4.80 -9.07 -14.07
C ILE A 191 5.68 -8.79 -12.85
N SER A 192 5.83 -7.51 -12.46
CA SER A 192 6.59 -7.13 -11.27
C SER A 192 6.02 -7.75 -10.00
N ILE A 193 4.69 -7.79 -9.88
CA ILE A 193 3.99 -8.40 -8.75
C ILE A 193 4.15 -9.92 -8.79
N GLN A 194 3.87 -10.55 -9.94
CA GLN A 194 3.91 -12.00 -10.10
C GLN A 194 5.30 -12.59 -9.80
N HIS A 195 6.37 -11.91 -10.23
CA HIS A 195 7.74 -12.37 -10.06
C HIS A 195 8.47 -11.73 -8.88
N ASN A 196 7.76 -11.00 -8.02
CA ASN A 196 8.31 -10.33 -6.84
C ASN A 196 9.56 -9.46 -7.18
N LEU A 197 9.48 -8.70 -8.28
CA LEU A 197 10.62 -7.93 -8.78
C LEU A 197 10.91 -6.72 -7.89
N ASN A 198 12.20 -6.44 -7.70
CA ASN A 198 12.66 -5.24 -7.01
C ASN A 198 12.65 -4.00 -7.94
N ARG A 199 12.84 -2.81 -7.36
CA ARG A 199 12.77 -1.51 -8.07
C ARG A 199 13.65 -1.46 -9.33
N SER A 200 14.87 -1.98 -9.25
CA SER A 200 15.82 -1.97 -10.37
C SER A 200 15.38 -2.91 -11.49
N GLN A 201 14.87 -4.09 -11.13
CA GLN A 201 14.32 -5.07 -12.07
C GLN A 201 13.06 -4.53 -12.76
N THR A 202 12.11 -3.97 -12.01
CA THR A 202 10.89 -3.36 -12.56
C THR A 202 11.22 -2.23 -13.54
N ARG A 203 12.19 -1.38 -13.21
CA ARG A 203 12.66 -0.31 -14.13
C ARG A 203 13.31 -0.86 -15.40
N ALA A 204 14.11 -1.91 -15.28
CA ALA A 204 14.74 -2.53 -16.43
C ALA A 204 13.68 -3.13 -17.37
N LEU A 205 12.70 -3.84 -16.80
CA LEU A 205 11.58 -4.42 -17.54
C LEU A 205 10.77 -3.34 -18.27
N ALA A 206 10.45 -2.23 -17.59
CA ALA A 206 9.71 -1.12 -18.19
C ALA A 206 10.45 -0.47 -19.37
N LYS A 207 11.77 -0.33 -19.27
CA LYS A 207 12.60 0.19 -20.37
C LYS A 207 12.59 -0.74 -21.57
N LEU A 208 12.69 -2.05 -21.34
CA LEU A 208 12.66 -3.04 -22.42
C LEU A 208 11.31 -3.03 -23.15
N ASN A 209 10.22 -3.01 -22.38
CA ASN A 209 8.86 -2.98 -22.93
C ASN A 209 8.61 -1.71 -23.77
N ALA A 210 9.02 -0.53 -23.29
CA ALA A 210 8.89 0.73 -24.03
C ALA A 210 9.76 0.82 -25.30
N VAL A 211 10.82 0.02 -25.42
CA VAL A 211 11.62 -0.08 -26.65
C VAL A 211 10.92 -0.96 -27.68
N SER A 212 10.32 -2.07 -27.26
CA SER A 212 9.54 -2.94 -28.14
C SER A 212 8.33 -2.23 -28.74
N GLU A 213 7.59 -1.46 -27.96
CA GLU A 213 6.41 -0.70 -28.43
C GLU A 213 6.75 0.45 -29.41
N LYS A 214 8.00 0.92 -29.43
CA LYS A 214 8.46 1.97 -30.37
C LYS A 214 9.06 1.43 -31.66
N GLY A 215 9.31 0.11 -31.71
CA GLY A 215 9.89 -0.58 -32.86
C GLY A 215 8.85 -1.22 -33.78
N GLU A 216 7.59 -1.26 -33.37
CA GLU A 216 6.41 -1.62 -34.18
C GLU A 216 5.74 -0.38 -34.78
#